data_AF-A0A246GA88-F1
#
_entry.id   AF-A0A246GA88-F1
#
_cell.length_a   1.000
_cell.length_b   1.000
_cell.length_c   1.000
_cell.angle_alpha   90.00
_cell.angle_beta   90.00
_cell.angle_gamma   90.00
#
_symmetry.space_group_name_H-M   'P 1'
#
loop_
_entity.id
_entity.type
_entity.pdbx_description
1 polymer ?
#
loop_
_entity_poly.entity_id
_entity_poly.type
_entity_poly.pdbx_seq_one_letter_code
_entity_poly.pdbx_strand_id
1 'polypeptide(L)'
;MARSIEEIHGTILANIANHPDLQELNSTSKVAIYRLFAYIVAVAIWTIEQLFSIHKTQIDTAIYEYKPGTARWYRNMALAFQLGFDLLPDDDQFDNSNATTEQIESSKIVKYCSIPEEGVESSRLIIKIAGEQGDTLRKLSDAELASFTDYIKKIRYAGVKFLIVNNPADKLLLQMQIFVNPLIIGSDGVNIRTGVKTVEV
;
A
#
# COMPACT_ATOMS: atom_id res chain seq x y z
N MET A 1 7.64 -16.36 -8.30
CA MET A 1 8.36 -16.31 -7.01
C MET A 1 9.77 -16.77 -7.29
N ALA A 2 10.78 -16.05 -6.82
CA ALA A 2 12.18 -16.43 -7.02
C ALA A 2 12.47 -17.76 -6.33
N ARG A 3 13.36 -18.58 -6.92
CA ARG A 3 13.79 -19.86 -6.34
C ARG A 3 14.63 -19.62 -5.09
N SER A 4 14.85 -20.64 -4.28
CA SER A 4 15.79 -20.53 -3.14
C SER A 4 17.24 -20.59 -3.62
N ILE A 5 18.16 -20.07 -2.80
CA ILE A 5 19.61 -20.11 -3.12
C ILE A 5 20.07 -21.57 -3.18
N GLU A 6 19.54 -22.42 -2.30
CA GLU A 6 19.83 -23.84 -2.22
C GLU A 6 19.41 -24.59 -3.48
N GLU A 7 18.24 -24.26 -4.04
CA GLU A 7 17.75 -24.85 -5.30
C GLU A 7 18.62 -24.46 -6.49
N ILE A 8 19.02 -23.19 -6.58
CA ILE A 8 19.89 -22.69 -7.66
C ILE A 8 21.28 -23.33 -7.53
N HIS A 9 21.83 -23.36 -6.32
CA HIS A 9 23.13 -23.97 -6.04
C HIS A 9 23.13 -25.47 -6.35
N GLY A 10 22.09 -26.20 -5.93
CA GLY A 10 21.91 -27.61 -6.23
C GLY A 10 21.84 -27.90 -7.73
N THR A 11 21.13 -27.04 -8.49
CA THR A 11 21.06 -27.14 -9.96
C THR A 11 22.43 -26.92 -10.61
N ILE A 12 23.20 -25.95 -10.12
CA ILE A 12 24.56 -25.68 -10.62
C ILE A 12 25.48 -26.88 -10.36
N LEU A 13 25.44 -27.46 -9.16
CA LEU A 13 26.24 -28.64 -8.82
C LEU A 13 25.86 -29.87 -9.65
N ALA A 14 24.57 -30.08 -9.91
CA ALA A 14 24.10 -31.14 -10.79
C ALA A 14 24.63 -30.96 -12.23
N ASN A 15 24.64 -29.73 -12.76
CA ASN A 15 25.19 -29.44 -14.09
C ASN A 15 26.70 -29.63 -14.17
N ILE A 16 27.45 -29.30 -13.10
CA ILE A 16 28.89 -29.56 -13.02
C ILE A 16 29.17 -31.06 -13.03
N ALA A 17 28.41 -31.85 -12.25
CA ALA A 17 28.58 -33.30 -12.21
C ALA A 17 28.25 -34.00 -13.55
N ASN A 18 27.35 -33.43 -14.34
CA ASN A 18 26.96 -33.95 -15.66
C ASN A 18 27.97 -33.61 -16.78
N HIS A 19 28.91 -32.69 -16.55
CA HIS A 19 29.91 -32.32 -17.56
C HIS A 19 31.14 -33.23 -17.47
N PRO A 20 31.50 -33.96 -18.55
CA PRO A 20 32.61 -34.92 -18.54
C PRO A 20 33.96 -34.24 -18.28
N ASP A 21 34.15 -33.00 -18.72
CA ASP A 21 35.40 -32.23 -18.56
C ASP A 21 35.65 -31.74 -17.11
N LEU A 22 34.64 -31.82 -16.24
CA LEU A 22 34.67 -31.28 -14.88
C LEU A 22 34.65 -32.37 -13.79
N GLN A 23 34.80 -33.64 -14.17
CA GLN A 23 34.77 -34.78 -13.25
C GLN A 23 35.89 -34.78 -12.20
N GLU A 24 36.98 -34.05 -12.45
CA GLU A 24 38.08 -33.87 -11.49
C GLU A 24 37.65 -33.05 -10.26
N LEU A 25 36.56 -32.28 -10.35
CA LEU A 25 35.99 -31.50 -9.25
C LEU A 25 35.10 -32.36 -8.34
N ASN A 26 35.69 -33.37 -7.68
CA ASN A 26 34.97 -34.35 -6.86
C ASN A 26 34.91 -34.01 -5.35
N SER A 27 35.52 -32.90 -4.92
CA SER A 27 35.60 -32.55 -3.50
C SER A 27 34.21 -32.23 -2.91
N THR A 28 33.84 -32.94 -1.84
CA THR A 28 32.54 -32.79 -1.15
C THR A 28 32.55 -31.73 -0.05
N SER A 29 33.70 -31.09 0.19
CA SER A 29 33.86 -30.09 1.24
C SER A 29 33.04 -28.83 0.94
N LYS A 30 32.37 -28.26 1.95
CA LYS A 30 31.62 -27.00 1.82
C LYS A 30 32.51 -25.80 1.45
N VAL A 31 33.82 -25.90 1.70
CA VAL A 31 34.80 -24.85 1.39
C VAL A 31 35.59 -25.12 0.11
N ALA A 32 35.20 -26.12 -0.69
CA ALA A 32 35.83 -26.35 -1.98
C ALA A 32 35.67 -25.11 -2.87
N ILE A 33 36.76 -24.68 -3.53
CA ILE A 33 36.81 -23.43 -4.29
C ILE A 33 35.70 -23.38 -5.35
N TYR A 34 35.50 -24.47 -6.11
CA TYR A 34 34.45 -24.53 -7.13
C TYR A 34 33.03 -24.42 -6.53
N ARG A 35 32.79 -24.96 -5.33
CA ARG A 35 31.49 -24.85 -4.63
C ARG A 35 31.25 -23.44 -4.10
N LEU A 36 32.30 -22.75 -3.66
CA LEU A 36 32.22 -21.35 -3.24
C LEU A 36 31.90 -20.44 -4.43
N PHE A 37 32.56 -20.64 -5.57
CA PHE A 37 32.22 -19.93 -6.82
C PHE A 37 30.79 -20.23 -7.27
N ALA A 38 30.36 -21.50 -7.26
CA ALA A 38 28.99 -21.87 -7.57
C ALA A 38 27.98 -21.19 -6.62
N TYR A 39 28.32 -21.03 -5.33
CA TYR A 39 27.48 -20.32 -4.36
C TYR A 39 27.39 -18.83 -4.66
N ILE A 40 28.51 -18.16 -4.98
CA ILE A 40 28.52 -16.74 -5.38
C ILE A 40 27.63 -16.52 -6.61
N VAL A 41 27.74 -17.39 -7.62
CA VAL A 41 26.91 -17.32 -8.82
C VAL A 41 25.44 -17.58 -8.49
N ALA A 42 25.14 -18.53 -7.60
CA ALA A 42 23.77 -18.79 -7.15
C ALA A 42 23.15 -17.56 -6.47
N VAL A 43 23.90 -16.86 -5.62
CA VAL A 43 23.45 -15.61 -4.97
C VAL A 43 23.21 -14.49 -5.99
N ALA A 44 24.09 -14.37 -6.99
CA ALA A 44 23.92 -13.37 -8.06
C ALA A 44 22.64 -13.64 -8.88
N ILE A 45 22.40 -14.89 -9.29
CA ILE A 45 21.18 -15.31 -10.02
C ILE A 45 19.94 -15.07 -9.16
N TRP A 46 19.98 -15.47 -7.89
CA TRP A 46 18.90 -15.26 -6.95
C TRP A 46 18.51 -13.79 -6.81
N THR A 47 19.52 -12.90 -6.75
CA THR A 47 19.30 -11.45 -6.62
C THR A 47 18.54 -10.90 -7.84
N ILE A 48 18.90 -11.35 -9.04
CA ILE A 48 18.21 -10.97 -10.29
C ILE A 48 16.78 -11.54 -10.33
N GLU A 49 16.58 -12.81 -9.93
CA GLU A 49 15.23 -13.40 -9.85
C GLU A 49 14.33 -12.69 -8.84
N GLN A 50 14.89 -12.23 -7.72
CA GLN A 50 14.17 -11.43 -6.75
C GLN A 50 13.79 -10.07 -7.30
N LEU A 51 14.72 -9.38 -7.97
CA LEU A 51 14.43 -8.11 -8.61
C LEU A 51 13.26 -8.23 -9.61
N PHE A 52 13.25 -9.26 -10.45
CA PHE A 52 12.14 -9.52 -11.38
C PHE A 52 10.85 -9.89 -10.66
N SER A 53 10.91 -10.64 -9.56
CA SER A 53 9.72 -10.98 -8.77
C SER A 53 9.08 -9.72 -8.16
N ILE A 54 9.90 -8.83 -7.62
CA ILE A 54 9.46 -7.53 -7.08
C ILE A 54 8.88 -6.68 -8.20
N HIS A 55 9.57 -6.57 -9.33
CA HIS A 55 9.10 -5.78 -10.47
C HIS A 55 7.76 -6.29 -11.02
N LYS A 56 7.61 -7.61 -11.16
CA LYS A 56 6.33 -8.21 -11.55
C LYS A 56 5.23 -7.87 -10.56
N THR A 57 5.50 -7.97 -9.26
CA THR A 57 4.54 -7.61 -8.21
C THR A 57 4.15 -6.13 -8.30
N GLN A 58 5.11 -5.24 -8.58
CA GLN A 58 4.85 -3.81 -8.79
C GLN A 58 3.96 -3.57 -10.01
N ILE A 59 4.25 -4.23 -11.15
CA ILE A 59 3.43 -4.15 -12.36
C ILE A 59 2.02 -4.68 -12.10
N ASP A 60 1.90 -5.87 -11.52
CA ASP A 60 0.60 -6.49 -11.22
C ASP A 60 -0.22 -5.58 -10.30
N THR A 61 0.42 -4.96 -9.31
CA THR A 61 -0.22 -3.96 -8.43
C THR A 61 -0.64 -2.71 -9.21
N ALA A 62 0.23 -2.17 -10.05
CA ALA A 62 -0.07 -0.99 -10.87
C ALA A 62 -1.24 -1.25 -11.84
N ILE A 63 -1.25 -2.40 -12.53
CA ILE A 63 -2.35 -2.81 -13.41
C ILE A 63 -3.64 -2.98 -12.60
N TYR A 64 -3.55 -3.61 -11.44
CA TYR A 64 -4.71 -3.83 -10.57
C TYR A 64 -5.30 -2.52 -10.07
N GLU A 65 -4.47 -1.53 -9.72
CA GLU A 65 -4.90 -0.21 -9.27
C GLU A 65 -5.38 0.69 -10.40
N TYR A 66 -4.80 0.55 -11.59
CA TYR A 66 -5.13 1.36 -12.75
C TYR A 66 -6.40 0.89 -13.47
N LYS A 67 -6.91 -0.32 -13.17
CA LYS A 67 -8.08 -0.89 -13.86
C LYS A 67 -9.31 0.04 -13.76
N PRO A 68 -9.68 0.75 -14.85
CA PRO A 68 -10.69 1.78 -14.78
C PRO A 68 -12.09 1.22 -14.49
N GLY A 69 -12.93 2.02 -13.84
CA GLY A 69 -14.33 1.67 -13.54
C GLY A 69 -14.53 0.71 -12.36
N THR A 70 -13.45 0.32 -11.67
CA THR A 70 -13.55 -0.42 -10.41
C THR A 70 -13.77 0.51 -9.22
N ALA A 71 -14.37 0.01 -8.12
CA ALA A 71 -14.52 0.79 -6.89
C ALA A 71 -13.17 1.34 -6.37
N ARG A 72 -12.08 0.56 -6.53
CA ARG A 72 -10.74 0.99 -6.14
C ARG A 72 -10.21 2.13 -7.02
N TRP A 73 -10.46 2.08 -8.32
CA TRP A 73 -10.12 3.18 -9.22
C TRP A 73 -10.85 4.47 -8.83
N TYR A 74 -12.16 4.42 -8.57
CA TYR A 74 -12.90 5.58 -8.08
C TYR A 74 -12.37 6.13 -6.74
N ARG A 75 -11.93 5.24 -5.84
CA ARG A 75 -11.29 5.64 -4.57
C ARG A 75 -9.97 6.37 -4.83
N ASN A 76 -9.13 5.82 -5.71
CA ASN A 76 -7.84 6.42 -6.04
C ASN A 76 -8.03 7.79 -6.72
N MET A 77 -8.99 7.89 -7.65
CA MET A 77 -9.34 9.16 -8.30
C MET A 77 -9.88 10.18 -7.30
N ALA A 78 -10.68 9.75 -6.32
CA ALA A 78 -11.19 10.62 -5.28
C ALA A 78 -10.06 11.16 -4.37
N LEU A 79 -9.07 10.33 -4.04
CA LEU A 79 -7.88 10.73 -3.26
C LEU A 79 -6.92 11.62 -4.08
N ALA A 80 -6.90 11.45 -5.41
CA ALA A 80 -6.10 12.25 -6.32
C ALA A 80 -6.71 13.62 -6.63
N PHE A 81 -7.94 13.90 -6.16
CA PHE A 81 -8.61 15.17 -6.40
C PHE A 81 -7.81 16.35 -5.84
N GLN A 82 -7.54 17.33 -6.71
CA GLN A 82 -6.86 18.57 -6.34
C GLN A 82 -7.80 19.77 -6.52
N LEU A 83 -8.04 20.52 -5.44
CA LEU A 83 -8.85 21.74 -5.53
C LEU A 83 -8.04 22.87 -6.18
N GLY A 84 -8.64 23.52 -7.18
CA GLY A 84 -8.07 24.69 -7.85
C GLY A 84 -7.21 24.38 -9.07
N PHE A 85 -7.03 23.10 -9.40
CA PHE A 85 -6.36 22.66 -10.62
C PHE A 85 -7.38 22.24 -11.66
N ASP A 86 -7.12 22.57 -12.93
CA ASP A 86 -7.96 22.13 -14.03
C ASP A 86 -7.56 20.72 -14.48
N LEU A 87 -8.53 19.98 -15.01
CA LEU A 87 -8.23 18.71 -15.66
C LEU A 87 -7.69 18.96 -17.05
N LEU A 88 -6.73 18.13 -17.45
CA LEU A 88 -6.34 18.06 -18.85
C LEU A 88 -7.53 17.63 -19.71
N PRO A 89 -7.68 18.16 -20.95
CA PRO A 89 -8.76 17.76 -21.84
C PRO A 89 -8.72 16.26 -22.11
N ASP A 90 -9.86 15.58 -21.90
CA ASP A 90 -10.05 14.14 -22.10
C ASP A 90 -9.11 13.23 -21.29
N ASP A 91 -8.48 13.75 -20.22
CA ASP A 91 -7.63 12.97 -19.32
C ASP A 91 -8.15 13.06 -17.87
N ASP A 92 -7.80 12.04 -17.08
CA ASP A 92 -8.11 11.95 -15.65
C ASP A 92 -7.04 12.64 -14.78
N GLN A 93 -6.05 13.29 -15.42
CA GLN A 93 -4.92 13.95 -14.78
C GLN A 93 -5.12 15.47 -14.66
N PHE A 94 -4.72 16.02 -13.51
CA PHE A 94 -4.68 17.45 -13.28
C PHE A 94 -3.43 18.07 -13.93
N ASP A 95 -3.57 19.25 -14.52
CA ASP A 95 -2.44 20.02 -15.03
C ASP A 95 -1.61 20.60 -13.88
N ASN A 96 -0.50 19.94 -13.57
CA ASN A 96 0.44 20.35 -12.52
C ASN A 96 1.62 21.17 -13.07
N SER A 97 1.60 21.61 -14.34
CA SER A 97 2.76 22.23 -14.99
C SER A 97 3.27 23.50 -14.31
N ASN A 98 2.41 24.18 -13.53
CA ASN A 98 2.70 25.46 -12.89
C ASN A 98 2.72 25.41 -11.35
N ALA A 99 2.68 24.22 -10.74
CA ALA A 99 2.58 24.09 -9.28
C ALA A 99 3.79 23.44 -8.63
N THR A 100 4.12 23.93 -7.43
CA THR A 100 5.12 23.28 -6.56
C THR A 100 4.51 22.06 -5.87
N THR A 101 5.35 21.10 -5.48
CA THR A 101 4.93 19.89 -4.77
C THR A 101 4.11 20.17 -3.51
N GLU A 102 4.39 21.29 -2.83
CA GLU A 102 3.66 21.75 -1.64
C GLU A 102 2.26 22.28 -1.97
N GLN A 103 2.10 22.95 -3.11
CA GLN A 103 0.79 23.40 -3.59
C GLN A 103 -0.09 22.21 -3.99
N ILE A 104 0.49 21.19 -4.61
CA ILE A 104 -0.21 19.95 -4.98
C ILE A 104 -0.72 19.22 -3.73
N GLU A 105 0.11 19.08 -2.69
CA GLU A 105 -0.28 18.40 -1.46
C GLU A 105 -1.33 19.18 -0.65
N SER A 106 -1.26 20.51 -0.65
CA SER A 106 -2.28 21.35 0.01
C SER A 106 -3.61 21.38 -0.75
N SER A 107 -3.59 21.21 -2.07
CA SER A 107 -4.79 21.09 -2.89
C SER A 107 -5.47 19.72 -2.80
N LYS A 108 -4.79 18.68 -2.31
CA LYS A 108 -5.41 17.36 -2.04
C LYS A 108 -6.24 17.40 -0.75
N ILE A 109 -7.48 17.86 -0.88
CA ILE A 109 -8.38 18.05 0.28
C ILE A 109 -8.98 16.72 0.76
N VAL A 110 -9.15 15.74 -0.13
CA VAL A 110 -9.70 14.42 0.23
C VAL A 110 -8.58 13.51 0.69
N LYS A 111 -8.42 13.34 2.01
CA LYS A 111 -7.43 12.43 2.61
C LYS A 111 -8.00 11.04 2.85
N TYR A 112 -9.30 10.94 3.11
CA TYR A 112 -9.97 9.68 3.38
C TYR A 112 -11.10 9.46 2.38
N CYS A 113 -11.06 8.34 1.68
CA CYS A 113 -12.14 7.91 0.80
C CYS A 113 -12.43 6.42 1.03
N SER A 114 -13.72 6.10 1.16
CA SER A 114 -14.22 4.73 1.23
C SER A 114 -15.41 4.55 0.31
N ILE A 115 -15.42 3.45 -0.43
CA ILE A 115 -16.50 3.09 -1.36
C ILE A 115 -17.02 1.73 -0.90
N PRO A 116 -18.15 1.68 -0.18
CA PRO A 116 -18.73 0.41 0.24
C PRO A 116 -19.32 -0.33 -0.97
N GLU A 117 -19.13 -1.65 -1.00
CA GLU A 117 -19.71 -2.53 -2.02
C GLU A 117 -21.24 -2.68 -1.89
N GLU A 118 -21.81 -2.26 -0.75
CA GLU A 118 -23.27 -2.28 -0.49
C GLU A 118 -24.08 -1.44 -1.51
N GLY A 119 -23.43 -0.56 -2.28
CA GLY A 119 -24.07 0.20 -3.35
C GLY A 119 -24.50 -0.64 -4.57
N VAL A 120 -24.02 -1.89 -4.69
CA VAL A 120 -24.36 -2.81 -5.80
C VAL A 120 -25.87 -3.13 -5.80
N GLU A 121 -26.46 -3.33 -4.62
CA GLU A 121 -27.90 -3.59 -4.44
C GLU A 121 -28.77 -2.42 -4.95
N SER A 122 -28.26 -1.19 -4.86
CA SER A 122 -28.97 0.04 -5.25
C SER A 122 -28.63 0.52 -6.67
N SER A 123 -27.77 -0.19 -7.41
CA SER A 123 -27.20 0.26 -8.70
C SER A 123 -26.60 1.68 -8.63
N ARG A 124 -25.99 2.04 -7.49
CA ARG A 124 -25.39 3.36 -7.26
C ARG A 124 -24.02 3.21 -6.59
N LEU A 125 -23.03 3.95 -7.10
CA LEU A 125 -21.72 4.08 -6.48
C LEU A 125 -21.79 5.06 -5.31
N ILE A 126 -21.60 4.57 -4.08
CA ILE A 126 -21.57 5.43 -2.88
C ILE A 126 -20.11 5.81 -2.61
N ILE A 127 -19.78 7.10 -2.64
CA ILE A 127 -18.43 7.60 -2.36
C ILE A 127 -18.48 8.36 -1.04
N LYS A 128 -17.90 7.77 0.02
CA LYS A 128 -17.74 8.41 1.32
C LYS A 128 -16.41 9.15 1.34
N ILE A 129 -16.44 10.46 1.56
CA ILE A 129 -15.26 11.32 1.56
C ILE A 129 -15.13 12.05 2.89
N ALA A 130 -13.89 12.26 3.34
CA ALA A 130 -13.56 13.14 4.44
C ALA A 130 -12.22 13.83 4.18
N GLY A 131 -12.14 15.10 4.60
CA GLY A 131 -10.90 15.84 4.64
C GLY A 131 -10.21 15.72 5.99
N GLU A 132 -9.07 16.37 6.10
CA GLU A 132 -8.26 16.40 7.32
C GLU A 132 -7.88 17.85 7.62
N GLN A 133 -8.01 18.25 8.88
CA GLN A 133 -7.49 19.52 9.36
C GLN A 133 -6.76 19.27 10.68
N GLY A 134 -5.42 19.30 10.64
CA GLY A 134 -4.60 18.82 11.75
C GLY A 134 -4.73 17.31 11.91
N ASP A 135 -4.90 16.83 13.15
CA ASP A 135 -5.05 15.40 13.48
C ASP A 135 -6.53 14.98 13.60
N THR A 136 -7.45 15.72 12.95
CA THR A 136 -8.90 15.49 13.04
C THR A 136 -9.55 15.39 11.67
N LEU A 137 -10.45 14.41 11.55
CA LEU A 137 -11.32 14.22 10.40
C LEU A 137 -12.27 15.42 10.29
N ARG A 138 -12.26 16.08 9.14
CA ARG A 138 -13.08 17.25 8.85
C ARG A 138 -14.05 16.96 7.71
N LYS A 139 -15.29 17.43 7.89
CA LYS A 139 -16.26 17.50 6.80
C LYS A 139 -15.81 18.54 5.76
N LEU A 140 -15.86 18.18 4.48
CA LEU A 140 -15.64 19.14 3.38
C LEU A 140 -16.73 20.22 3.37
N SER A 141 -16.39 21.44 3.01
CA SER A 141 -17.33 22.54 2.81
C SER A 141 -18.21 22.31 1.58
N ASP A 142 -19.35 22.99 1.50
CA ASP A 142 -20.28 22.81 0.38
C ASP A 142 -19.69 23.25 -0.96
N ALA A 143 -18.80 24.25 -0.96
CA ALA A 143 -18.08 24.69 -2.16
C ALA A 143 -17.07 23.62 -2.63
N GLU A 144 -16.31 23.02 -1.71
CA GLU A 144 -15.38 21.93 -2.02
C GLU A 144 -16.14 20.70 -2.54
N LEU A 145 -17.29 20.38 -1.94
CA LEU A 145 -18.14 19.27 -2.38
C LEU A 145 -18.72 19.50 -3.77
N ALA A 146 -19.10 20.73 -4.11
CA ALA A 146 -19.57 21.08 -5.45
C ALA A 146 -18.48 20.85 -6.51
N SER A 147 -17.26 21.33 -6.24
CA SER A 147 -16.09 21.11 -7.12
C SER A 147 -15.76 19.62 -7.26
N PHE A 148 -15.77 18.88 -6.15
CA PHE A 148 -15.55 17.42 -6.17
C PHE A 148 -16.64 16.69 -6.96
N THR A 149 -17.90 17.11 -6.83
CA THR A 149 -19.03 16.54 -7.56
C THR A 149 -18.88 16.77 -9.07
N ASP A 150 -18.41 17.94 -9.49
CA ASP A 150 -18.14 18.22 -10.91
C ASP A 150 -16.99 17.35 -11.46
N TYR A 151 -15.92 17.21 -10.69
CA TYR A 151 -14.82 16.31 -11.04
C TYR A 151 -15.29 14.86 -11.23
N ILE A 152 -16.05 14.30 -10.28
CA ILE A 152 -16.60 12.94 -10.41
C ILE A 152 -17.52 12.81 -11.63
N LYS A 153 -18.25 13.87 -12.01
CA LYS A 153 -19.09 13.85 -13.22
C LYS A 153 -18.30 13.78 -14.52
N LYS A 154 -17.10 14.37 -14.56
CA LYS A 154 -16.21 14.36 -15.72
C LYS A 154 -15.54 12.99 -15.90
N ILE A 155 -15.00 12.42 -14.83
CA ILE A 155 -14.25 11.15 -14.89
C ILE A 155 -15.15 9.90 -14.95
N ARG A 156 -16.41 9.98 -14.50
CA ARG A 156 -17.26 8.78 -14.43
C ARG A 156 -17.58 8.23 -15.82
N TYR A 157 -17.69 6.91 -15.88
CA TYR A 157 -18.30 6.24 -17.02
C TYR A 157 -19.79 6.61 -17.17
N ALA A 158 -20.23 6.72 -18.42
CA ALA A 158 -21.63 6.93 -18.75
C ALA A 158 -22.51 5.82 -18.16
N GLY A 159 -23.65 6.21 -17.58
CA GLY A 159 -24.60 5.28 -16.96
C GLY A 159 -24.33 4.97 -15.47
N VAL A 160 -23.15 5.29 -14.93
CA VAL A 160 -22.88 5.10 -13.50
C VAL A 160 -23.58 6.19 -12.68
N LYS A 161 -24.55 5.77 -11.87
CA LYS A 161 -25.18 6.62 -10.85
C LYS A 161 -24.28 6.66 -9.64
N PHE A 162 -24.05 7.84 -9.07
CA PHE A 162 -23.21 7.99 -7.88
C PHE A 162 -23.90 8.82 -6.81
N LEU A 163 -23.51 8.61 -5.55
CA LEU A 163 -23.95 9.36 -4.38
C LEU A 163 -22.71 9.70 -3.55
N ILE A 164 -22.46 10.99 -3.33
CA ILE A 164 -21.35 11.46 -2.50
C ILE A 164 -21.89 11.67 -1.09
N VAL A 165 -21.25 11.05 -0.11
CA VAL A 165 -21.61 11.16 1.31
C VAL A 165 -20.45 11.82 2.05
N ASN A 166 -20.74 12.97 2.67
CA ASN A 166 -19.79 13.78 3.42
C ASN A 166 -20.41 14.10 4.79
N ASN A 167 -20.25 13.17 5.73
CA ASN A 167 -20.77 13.27 7.09
C ASN A 167 -19.71 13.87 8.02
N PRO A 168 -20.12 14.56 9.11
CA PRO A 168 -19.18 14.95 10.15
C PRO A 168 -18.53 13.72 10.80
N ALA A 169 -17.35 13.89 11.37
CA ALA A 169 -16.67 12.83 12.10
C ALA A 169 -17.51 12.34 13.29
N ASP A 170 -17.57 11.02 13.45
CA ASP A 170 -18.24 10.40 14.60
C ASP A 170 -17.36 10.50 15.85
N LYS A 171 -17.99 10.76 17.00
CA LYS A 171 -17.30 10.77 18.29
C LYS A 171 -17.22 9.35 18.83
N LEU A 172 -16.03 8.78 18.89
CA LEU A 172 -15.79 7.50 19.57
C LEU A 172 -15.57 7.73 21.07
N LEU A 173 -16.52 7.31 21.90
CA LEU A 173 -16.40 7.31 23.35
C LEU A 173 -16.12 5.89 23.84
N LEU A 174 -14.88 5.62 24.24
CA LEU A 174 -14.48 4.33 24.81
C LEU A 174 -14.61 4.38 26.33
N GLN A 175 -15.50 3.54 26.88
CA GLN A 175 -15.54 3.24 28.31
C GLN A 175 -14.81 1.93 28.55
N MET A 176 -13.58 2.01 29.07
CA MET A 176 -12.75 0.83 29.33
C MET A 176 -12.56 0.65 30.84
N GLN A 177 -12.84 -0.55 31.33
CA GLN A 177 -12.49 -0.98 32.67
C GLN A 177 -11.24 -1.86 32.57
N ILE A 178 -10.12 -1.37 33.07
CA ILE A 178 -8.84 -2.09 33.05
C ILE A 178 -8.70 -2.84 34.37
N PHE A 179 -8.71 -4.17 34.31
CA PHE A 179 -8.42 -5.01 35.47
C PHE A 179 -6.94 -5.34 35.49
N VAL A 180 -6.25 -4.85 36.51
CA VAL A 180 -4.82 -5.08 36.71
C VAL A 180 -4.62 -6.11 37.81
N ASN A 181 -3.68 -7.05 37.61
CA ASN A 181 -3.30 -8.00 38.65
C ASN A 181 -2.42 -7.29 39.70
N PRO A 182 -2.92 -7.10 40.95
CA PRO A 182 -2.20 -6.33 41.97
C PRO A 182 -0.92 -7.02 42.48
N LEU A 183 -0.72 -8.32 42.19
CA LEU A 183 0.51 -9.03 42.55
C LEU A 183 1.70 -8.67 41.66
N ILE A 184 1.45 -8.14 40.46
CA ILE A 184 2.48 -7.92 39.44
C ILE A 184 2.69 -6.43 39.21
N ILE A 185 1.61 -5.64 39.28
CA ILE A 185 1.63 -4.20 39.01
C ILE A 185 1.15 -3.47 40.25
N GLY A 186 1.98 -2.54 40.75
CA GLY A 186 1.66 -1.70 41.91
C GLY A 186 0.60 -0.63 41.58
N SER A 187 0.17 0.12 42.60
CA SER A 187 -0.79 1.24 42.47
C SER A 187 -0.39 2.29 41.42
N ASP A 188 0.90 2.34 41.10
CA ASP A 188 1.51 3.35 40.24
C ASP A 188 1.66 2.86 38.78
N GLY A 189 1.12 1.68 38.44
CA GLY A 189 1.16 1.11 37.08
C GLY A 189 2.52 0.50 36.70
N VAL A 190 3.42 0.32 37.68
CA VAL A 190 4.78 -0.21 37.47
C VAL A 190 4.86 -1.68 37.91
N ASN A 191 5.63 -2.48 37.18
CA ASN A 191 5.92 -3.85 37.59
C ASN A 191 6.75 -3.86 38.89
N ILE A 192 6.23 -4.51 39.94
CA ILE A 192 6.81 -4.49 41.29
C ILE A 192 8.24 -5.10 41.32
N ARG A 193 8.54 -6.02 40.40
CA ARG A 193 9.84 -6.74 40.38
C ARG A 193 10.88 -6.11 39.46
N THR A 194 10.47 -5.60 38.31
CA THR A 194 11.40 -5.09 37.29
C THR A 194 11.52 -3.58 37.30
N GLY A 195 10.63 -2.84 37.98
CA GLY A 195 10.64 -1.38 38.00
C GLY A 195 10.36 -0.73 36.64
N VAL A 196 10.01 -1.54 35.63
CA VAL A 196 9.70 -1.09 34.27
C VAL A 196 8.21 -0.80 34.16
N LYS A 197 7.86 0.33 33.54
CA LYS A 197 6.47 0.65 33.16
C LYS A 197 6.04 -0.33 32.08
N THR A 198 5.01 -1.12 32.35
CA THR A 198 4.55 -2.14 31.39
C THR A 198 3.69 -1.53 30.27
N VAL A 199 3.32 -0.25 30.39
CA VAL A 199 2.57 0.50 29.38
C VAL A 199 3.24 1.87 29.22
N GLU A 200 3.80 2.14 28.04
CA GLU A 200 4.14 3.49 27.59
C GLU A 200 2.96 4.04 26.77
N VAL A 201 2.71 5.35 26.91
CA VAL A 201 1.79 6.13 26.06
C VAL A 201 2.52 6.49 24.77
#